data_AF-A0A409Y1T1-F1
#
_entry.id   AF-A0A409Y1T1-F1
#
_cell.length_a   1.000
_cell.length_b   1.000
_cell.length_c   1.000
_cell.angle_alpha   90.00
_cell.angle_beta   90.00
_cell.angle_gamma   90.00
#
_symmetry.space_group_name_H-M   'P 1'
#
loop_
_entity.id
_entity.type
_entity.pdbx_description
1 polymer ?
#
loop_
_entity_poly.entity_id
_entity_poly.type
_entity_poly.pdbx_seq_one_letter_code
_entity_poly.pdbx_strand_id
1 'polypeptide(L)'
;MLPSIPNEIYFEIFYQIKFRIPTTWVHPSVKRDLSNMALVCRFFCSVVLPWLFERLGITGRNDEEQFAHQNHAKLCRSVINGDVAARTMARNVKSCAFSSWTYEENEQNEWCFREFLSLYSKSIGYMSNLHELSLTSTPITKDLFKALGNLSNLNTLHLMQCELAEDIAKKYFRKLSNLQLKTLRIIHCGIDDESQWPEFFSHVNLKTITDLETNSWQFCEVLAEATEPLVLERLTIGFAANLTILSTILSSCPALKRFKMGPNEMLGKRQLALAVNALPHLERLEAPLSILNAILPGRRVSTVNITASEGPTPENGLQILSRSARPITYLALPSEIYERDPHNVWTYCPHLRTLKIQFNTENCDYDNLIQDDEDIESALSDVLRDSPVCRSLTSIIFDFNQSWNILFIRCHLRWLLDIVLPYFPGLTEFQVEPAFKWTYSQLEAEWKPEVVWQEHGESVLQWVQLFQEELDNLDHDGFLKRLLVASGG
;
A
#
# COMPACT_ATOMS: atom_id res chain seq x y z
N MET A 1 10.70 45.93 -19.67
CA MET A 1 11.19 45.06 -18.57
C MET A 1 9.99 44.33 -18.03
N LEU A 2 10.02 43.00 -17.97
CA LEU A 2 8.96 42.25 -17.27
C LEU A 2 9.02 42.65 -15.78
N PRO A 3 7.89 42.98 -15.13
CA PRO A 3 7.87 43.31 -13.72
C PRO A 3 8.37 42.11 -12.89
N SER A 4 9.13 42.40 -11.83
CA SER A 4 9.60 41.37 -10.90
C SER A 4 8.39 40.72 -10.24
N ILE A 5 8.13 39.45 -10.59
CA ILE A 5 7.11 38.65 -9.92
C ILE A 5 7.52 38.48 -8.44
N PRO A 6 6.64 38.79 -7.47
CA PRO A 6 6.92 38.57 -6.05
C PRO A 6 7.21 37.10 -5.73
N ASN A 7 8.05 36.84 -4.73
CA ASN A 7 8.43 35.48 -4.34
C ASN A 7 7.24 34.65 -3.86
N GLU A 8 6.22 35.28 -3.30
CA GLU A 8 4.96 34.67 -2.86
C GLU A 8 4.23 34.01 -4.02
N ILE A 9 4.22 34.65 -5.20
CA ILE A 9 3.60 34.09 -6.41
C ILE A 9 4.40 32.89 -6.89
N TYR A 10 5.74 32.95 -6.83
CA TYR A 10 6.56 31.79 -7.16
C TYR A 10 6.36 30.64 -6.17
N PHE A 11 6.17 30.89 -4.87
CA PHE A 11 5.85 29.85 -3.90
C PHE A 11 4.53 29.17 -4.18
N GLU A 12 3.49 29.91 -4.60
CA GLU A 12 2.22 29.31 -5.03
C GLU A 12 2.39 28.46 -6.29
N ILE A 13 3.13 28.95 -7.29
CA ILE A 13 3.46 28.17 -8.50
C ILE A 13 4.20 26.88 -8.13
N PHE A 14 5.22 27.00 -7.28
CA PHE A 14 6.01 25.89 -6.77
C PHE A 14 5.16 24.91 -5.95
N TYR A 15 4.23 25.39 -5.13
CA TYR A 15 3.32 24.54 -4.36
C TYR A 15 2.40 23.74 -5.28
N GLN A 16 1.84 24.37 -6.31
CA GLN A 16 1.03 23.69 -7.31
C GLN A 16 1.83 22.67 -8.11
N ILE A 17 3.07 22.99 -8.49
CA ILE A 17 3.98 22.03 -9.13
C ILE A 17 4.27 20.87 -8.18
N LYS A 18 4.68 21.13 -6.93
CA LYS A 18 5.00 20.08 -5.95
C LYS A 18 3.81 19.18 -5.64
N PHE A 19 2.61 19.73 -5.54
CA PHE A 19 1.39 18.97 -5.29
C PHE A 19 1.01 18.08 -6.48
N ARG A 20 1.32 18.52 -7.71
CA ARG A 20 1.13 17.73 -8.93
C ARG A 20 2.24 16.73 -9.19
N ILE A 21 3.39 16.86 -8.52
CA ILE A 21 4.44 15.84 -8.59
C ILE A 21 3.99 14.65 -7.73
N PRO A 22 3.81 13.47 -8.33
CA PRO A 22 3.29 12.28 -7.66
C PRO A 22 4.15 11.86 -6.49
N THR A 23 3.60 11.03 -5.60
CA THR A 23 4.36 10.43 -4.50
C THR A 23 5.39 9.41 -4.98
N THR A 24 5.30 8.93 -6.23
CA THR A 24 6.23 8.00 -6.90
C THR A 24 7.28 8.76 -7.73
N TRP A 25 8.27 9.36 -7.06
CA TRP A 25 9.33 10.20 -7.66
C TRP A 25 10.36 9.41 -8.49
N VAL A 26 9.93 8.73 -9.55
CA VAL A 26 10.85 8.01 -10.43
C VAL A 26 10.64 8.32 -11.91
N HIS A 27 9.60 9.09 -12.28
CA HIS A 27 9.43 9.44 -13.69
C HIS A 27 10.58 10.37 -14.17
N PRO A 28 11.36 9.98 -15.20
CA PRO A 28 12.55 10.73 -15.63
C PRO A 28 12.26 12.18 -16.06
N SER A 29 11.05 12.47 -16.55
CA SER A 29 10.65 13.83 -16.93
C SER A 29 10.59 14.79 -15.74
N VAL A 30 9.98 14.38 -14.62
CA VAL A 30 9.86 15.20 -13.40
C VAL A 30 11.23 15.62 -12.90
N LYS A 31 12.17 14.67 -12.83
CA LYS A 31 13.53 14.96 -12.37
C LYS A 31 14.24 15.92 -13.31
N ARG A 32 14.10 15.74 -14.63
CA ARG A 32 14.66 16.64 -15.64
C ARG A 32 14.09 18.04 -15.48
N ASP A 33 12.79 18.17 -15.26
CA ASP A 33 12.11 19.46 -15.16
C ASP A 33 12.53 20.19 -13.88
N LEU A 34 12.60 19.50 -12.75
CA LEU A 34 13.14 20.06 -11.50
C LEU A 34 14.62 20.44 -11.61
N SER A 35 15.41 19.64 -12.35
CA SER A 35 16.82 19.96 -12.61
C SER A 35 16.93 21.24 -13.44
N ASN A 36 16.10 21.38 -14.48
CA ASN A 36 16.04 22.59 -15.31
C ASN A 36 15.60 23.80 -14.48
N MET A 37 14.59 23.65 -13.61
CA MET A 37 14.13 24.70 -12.71
C MET A 37 15.23 25.13 -11.73
N ALA A 38 15.98 24.18 -11.17
CA ALA A 38 17.10 24.48 -10.27
C ALA A 38 18.22 25.28 -10.96
N LEU A 39 18.33 25.23 -12.29
CA LEU A 39 19.32 25.98 -13.07
C LEU A 39 18.86 27.40 -13.45
N VAL A 40 17.60 27.77 -13.23
CA VAL A 40 17.05 29.08 -13.64
C VAL A 40 17.72 30.24 -12.90
N CYS A 41 17.73 30.21 -11.56
CA CYS A 41 18.37 31.24 -10.74
C CYS A 41 18.63 30.72 -9.31
N ARG A 42 19.35 31.51 -8.50
CA ARG A 42 19.67 31.14 -7.10
C ARG A 42 18.43 30.90 -6.22
N PHE A 43 17.37 31.69 -6.42
CA PHE A 43 16.12 31.51 -5.67
C PHE A 43 15.45 30.18 -6.03
N PHE A 44 15.27 29.89 -7.33
CA PHE A 44 14.71 28.63 -7.79
C PHE A 44 15.55 27.43 -7.33
N CYS A 45 16.87 27.52 -7.45
CA CYS A 45 17.79 26.53 -6.93
C CYS A 45 17.55 26.26 -5.44
N SER A 46 17.43 27.30 -4.61
CA SER A 46 17.23 27.14 -3.16
C SER A 46 15.90 26.45 -2.79
N VAL A 47 14.87 26.58 -3.63
CA VAL A 47 13.55 25.98 -3.40
C VAL A 47 13.47 24.56 -3.96
N VAL A 48 14.00 24.34 -5.17
CA VAL A 48 13.82 23.11 -5.94
C VAL A 48 14.86 22.05 -5.61
N LEU A 49 16.10 22.44 -5.26
CA LEU A 49 17.17 21.50 -4.96
C LEU A 49 16.84 20.57 -3.78
N PRO A 50 16.22 21.03 -2.67
CA PRO A 50 15.75 20.13 -1.61
C PRO A 50 14.76 19.08 -2.10
N TRP A 51 13.91 19.40 -3.07
CA TRP A 51 12.92 18.47 -3.63
C TRP A 51 13.59 17.43 -4.52
N LEU A 52 14.53 17.86 -5.36
CA LEU A 52 15.30 16.98 -6.24
C LEU A 52 16.02 15.85 -5.48
N PHE A 53 16.47 16.14 -4.25
CA PHE A 53 17.16 15.18 -3.38
C PHE A 53 16.28 14.67 -2.24
N GLU A 54 14.98 14.95 -2.22
CA GLU A 54 14.08 14.53 -1.12
C GLU A 54 13.95 13.00 -1.06
N ARG A 55 13.98 12.34 -2.22
CA ARG A 55 13.96 10.87 -2.35
C ARG A 55 15.14 10.38 -3.18
N LEU A 56 15.76 9.29 -2.76
CA LEU A 56 16.90 8.68 -3.42
C LEU A 56 16.63 7.20 -3.75
N GLY A 57 16.60 6.85 -5.03
CA GLY A 57 16.47 5.47 -5.50
C GLY A 57 17.82 4.91 -5.97
N ILE A 58 18.20 3.74 -5.47
CA ILE A 58 19.49 3.09 -5.74
C ILE A 58 19.21 1.65 -6.20
N THR A 59 19.35 1.39 -7.49
CA THR A 59 19.02 0.09 -8.09
C THR A 59 20.27 -0.62 -8.60
N GLY A 60 20.39 -1.92 -8.35
CA GLY A 60 21.54 -2.75 -8.74
C GLY A 60 21.40 -3.37 -10.13
N ARG A 61 20.38 -4.21 -10.35
CA ARG A 61 20.09 -4.93 -11.61
C ARG A 61 19.00 -4.26 -12.45
N ASN A 62 19.04 -4.51 -13.76
CA ASN A 62 18.22 -3.88 -14.80
C ASN A 62 17.13 -4.83 -15.31
N ASP A 63 16.20 -5.26 -14.47
CA ASP A 63 15.13 -6.16 -14.92
C ASP A 63 13.91 -5.41 -15.48
N GLU A 64 13.83 -4.09 -15.25
CA GLU A 64 12.75 -3.24 -15.77
C GLU A 64 13.32 -2.01 -16.51
N GLU A 65 13.04 -1.91 -17.82
CA GLU A 65 13.44 -0.79 -18.69
C GLU A 65 12.80 0.57 -18.31
N GLN A 66 11.99 0.63 -17.26
CA GLN A 66 11.14 1.78 -16.95
C GLN A 66 11.84 2.90 -16.17
N PHE A 67 13.01 2.65 -15.56
CA PHE A 67 13.69 3.65 -14.74
C PHE A 67 15.03 4.08 -15.35
N ALA A 68 15.05 5.25 -15.98
CA ALA A 68 16.29 5.88 -16.44
C ALA A 68 17.28 6.00 -15.28
N HIS A 69 18.38 5.24 -15.37
CA HIS A 69 19.36 5.04 -14.32
C HIS A 69 19.90 6.36 -13.75
N GLN A 70 19.89 6.47 -12.42
CA GLN A 70 20.55 7.57 -11.73
C GLN A 70 21.81 7.03 -11.06
N ASN A 71 22.95 7.23 -11.71
CA ASN A 71 24.24 6.89 -11.12
C ASN A 71 24.58 7.91 -10.01
N HIS A 72 24.25 7.56 -8.77
CA HIS A 72 24.53 8.39 -7.60
C HIS A 72 25.96 8.23 -7.07
N ALA A 73 26.80 7.37 -7.68
CA ALA A 73 28.12 7.05 -7.13
C ALA A 73 29.01 8.27 -6.96
N LYS A 74 28.96 9.25 -7.87
CA LYS A 74 29.73 10.50 -7.76
C LYS A 74 29.31 11.32 -6.54
N LEU A 75 28.00 11.46 -6.33
CA LEU A 75 27.45 12.15 -5.16
C LEU A 75 27.86 11.41 -3.88
N CYS A 76 27.63 10.10 -3.82
CA CYS A 76 27.93 9.27 -2.65
C CYS A 76 29.43 9.29 -2.28
N ARG A 77 30.33 9.22 -3.28
CA ARG A 77 31.78 9.41 -3.07
C ARG A 77 32.08 10.79 -2.47
N SER A 78 31.47 11.84 -3.01
CA SER A 78 31.69 13.22 -2.53
C SER A 78 31.20 13.41 -1.09
N VAL A 79 30.04 12.83 -0.75
CA VAL A 79 29.48 12.82 0.61
C VAL A 79 30.44 12.16 1.59
N ILE A 80 30.93 10.96 1.25
CA ILE A 80 31.87 10.19 2.07
C ILE A 80 33.19 10.94 2.25
N ASN A 81 33.71 11.55 1.17
CA ASN A 81 34.96 12.30 1.17
C ASN A 81 34.88 13.64 1.92
N GLY A 82 33.70 14.05 2.41
CA GLY A 82 33.57 15.25 3.23
C GLY A 82 33.26 16.53 2.47
N ASP A 83 32.86 16.45 1.20
CA ASP A 83 32.46 17.62 0.42
C ASP A 83 31.25 18.31 1.07
N VAL A 84 31.40 19.61 1.37
CA VAL A 84 30.41 20.40 2.10
C VAL A 84 29.10 20.53 1.30
N ALA A 85 29.19 20.73 -0.01
CA ALA A 85 28.00 20.86 -0.87
C ALA A 85 27.28 19.52 -0.97
N ALA A 86 28.00 18.42 -1.17
CA ALA A 86 27.44 17.08 -1.24
C ALA A 86 26.78 16.67 0.08
N ARG A 87 27.40 16.97 1.23
CA ARG A 87 26.79 16.72 2.56
C ARG A 87 25.56 17.60 2.81
N THR A 88 25.55 18.82 2.28
CA THR A 88 24.36 19.68 2.35
C THR A 88 23.22 19.09 1.52
N MET A 89 23.50 18.55 0.33
CA MET A 89 22.51 17.84 -0.48
C MET A 89 22.02 16.56 0.22
N ALA A 90 22.92 15.79 0.82
CA ALA A 90 22.57 14.56 1.55
C ALA A 90 21.60 14.81 2.72
N ARG A 91 21.66 15.99 3.35
CA ARG A 91 20.71 16.39 4.40
C ARG A 91 19.30 16.66 3.90
N ASN A 92 19.10 16.86 2.60
CA ASN A 92 17.76 17.01 2.04
C ASN A 92 17.05 15.67 1.81
N VAL A 93 17.80 14.55 1.86
CA VAL A 93 17.24 13.21 1.67
C VAL A 93 16.37 12.82 2.86
N LYS A 94 15.10 12.52 2.58
CA LYS A 94 14.09 12.06 3.55
C LYS A 94 13.68 10.61 3.34
N SER A 95 13.73 10.11 2.10
CA SER A 95 13.43 8.73 1.75
C SER A 95 14.55 8.14 0.89
N CYS A 96 14.95 6.90 1.17
CA CYS A 96 15.94 6.19 0.38
C CYS A 96 15.46 4.77 0.10
N ALA A 97 15.60 4.31 -1.14
CA ALA A 97 15.21 2.95 -1.55
C ALA A 97 16.39 2.24 -2.23
N PHE A 98 16.65 1.01 -1.81
CA PHE A 98 17.56 0.09 -2.48
C PHE A 98 16.75 -1.03 -3.11
N SER A 99 16.99 -1.32 -4.39
CA SER A 99 16.33 -2.42 -5.10
C SER A 99 17.29 -3.26 -5.93
N SER A 100 17.05 -4.57 -5.99
CA SER A 100 17.71 -5.50 -6.92
C SER A 100 19.23 -5.52 -6.79
N TRP A 101 19.73 -5.68 -5.57
CA TRP A 101 21.15 -5.79 -5.23
C TRP A 101 21.58 -7.21 -4.86
N THR A 102 20.69 -8.20 -5.00
CA THR A 102 21.02 -9.62 -4.96
C THR A 102 21.80 -10.02 -6.22
N TYR A 103 22.69 -10.99 -6.08
CA TYR A 103 23.47 -11.54 -7.19
C TYR A 103 23.47 -13.07 -7.12
N GLU A 104 23.53 -13.73 -8.28
CA GLU A 104 23.65 -15.19 -8.36
C GLU A 104 25.12 -15.60 -8.16
N GLU A 105 25.33 -16.73 -7.50
CA GLU A 105 26.67 -17.32 -7.39
C GLU A 105 27.22 -17.54 -8.81
N ASN A 106 28.45 -17.06 -9.08
CA ASN A 106 29.20 -17.12 -10.35
C ASN A 106 29.02 -15.97 -11.36
N GLU A 107 28.38 -14.85 -11.01
CA GLU A 107 28.42 -13.67 -11.85
C GLU A 107 29.80 -12.98 -11.85
N GLN A 108 30.37 -12.75 -13.04
CA GLN A 108 31.67 -12.08 -13.22
C GLN A 108 31.74 -10.66 -12.61
N ASN A 109 30.59 -10.06 -12.30
CA ASN A 109 30.46 -8.69 -11.81
C ASN A 109 30.10 -8.58 -10.31
N GLU A 110 30.08 -9.68 -9.55
CA GLU A 110 29.75 -9.68 -8.10
C GLU A 110 30.53 -8.59 -7.34
N TRP A 111 31.84 -8.51 -7.59
CA TRP A 111 32.71 -7.56 -6.89
C TRP A 111 32.28 -6.10 -7.08
N CYS A 112 31.78 -5.73 -8.28
CA CYS A 112 31.25 -4.40 -8.56
C CYS A 112 30.00 -4.13 -7.73
N PHE A 113 29.07 -5.08 -7.68
CA PHE A 113 27.84 -4.95 -6.91
C PHE A 113 28.13 -4.71 -5.44
N ARG A 114 29.05 -5.50 -4.85
CA ARG A 114 29.45 -5.35 -3.45
C ARG A 114 30.10 -3.99 -3.19
N GLU A 115 30.98 -3.53 -4.07
CA GLU A 115 31.67 -2.24 -3.89
C GLU A 115 30.70 -1.05 -4.03
N PHE A 116 29.81 -1.07 -5.02
CA PHE A 116 28.78 -0.04 -5.17
C PHE A 116 27.77 -0.06 -4.01
N LEU A 117 27.30 -1.23 -3.60
CA LEU A 117 26.40 -1.34 -2.45
C LEU A 117 27.07 -0.83 -1.17
N SER A 118 28.36 -1.15 -0.96
CA SER A 118 29.14 -0.62 0.15
C SER A 118 29.25 0.91 0.08
N LEU A 119 29.56 1.47 -1.09
CA LEU A 119 29.63 2.91 -1.33
C LEU A 119 28.29 3.60 -0.97
N TYR A 120 27.19 3.07 -1.48
CA TYR A 120 25.86 3.62 -1.24
C TYR A 120 25.48 3.50 0.25
N SER A 121 25.69 2.32 0.85
CA SER A 121 25.44 2.06 2.27
C SER A 121 26.21 3.01 3.18
N LYS A 122 27.50 3.26 2.92
CA LYS A 122 28.30 4.22 3.69
C LYS A 122 27.75 5.64 3.56
N SER A 123 27.28 6.02 2.37
CA SER A 123 26.81 7.37 2.09
C SER A 123 25.50 7.70 2.81
N ILE A 124 24.59 6.73 2.99
CA ILE A 124 23.31 7.00 3.68
C ILE A 124 23.52 7.39 5.16
N GLY A 125 24.63 6.95 5.78
CA GLY A 125 24.97 7.32 7.15
C GLY A 125 25.21 8.83 7.36
N TYR A 126 25.23 9.64 6.29
CA TYR A 126 25.33 11.10 6.32
C TYR A 126 24.01 11.82 6.02
N MET A 127 22.94 11.07 5.72
CA MET A 127 21.61 11.59 5.43
C MET A 127 20.83 11.76 6.74
N SER A 128 21.21 12.75 7.56
CA SER A 128 20.69 12.89 8.93
C SER A 128 19.19 13.14 9.03
N ASN A 129 18.52 13.57 7.95
CA ASN A 129 17.07 13.80 7.89
C ASN A 129 16.31 12.65 7.23
N LEU A 130 16.96 11.49 7.04
CA LEU A 130 16.30 10.31 6.51
C LEU A 130 15.26 9.79 7.50
N HIS A 131 14.01 9.72 7.05
CA HIS A 131 12.87 9.21 7.82
C HIS A 131 12.43 7.83 7.35
N GLU A 132 12.61 7.54 6.06
CA GLU A 132 12.20 6.29 5.43
C GLU A 132 13.36 5.62 4.71
N LEU A 133 13.55 4.32 4.98
CA LEU A 133 14.48 3.46 4.27
C LEU A 133 13.75 2.21 3.79
N SER A 134 13.81 1.94 2.50
CA SER A 134 13.28 0.73 1.88
C SER A 134 14.39 -0.10 1.28
N LEU A 135 14.43 -1.39 1.59
CA LEU A 135 15.33 -2.37 1.02
C LEU A 135 14.48 -3.47 0.36
N THR A 136 14.70 -3.69 -0.93
CA THR A 136 14.00 -4.71 -1.72
C THR A 136 15.03 -5.55 -2.44
N SER A 137 15.02 -6.88 -2.25
CA SER A 137 15.97 -7.79 -2.90
C SER A 137 17.40 -7.28 -2.75
N THR A 138 17.76 -6.89 -1.53
CA THR A 138 19.04 -6.21 -1.21
C THR A 138 19.65 -6.85 0.02
N PRO A 139 20.91 -7.33 -0.05
CA PRO A 139 21.58 -7.88 1.13
C PRO A 139 21.85 -6.77 2.13
N ILE A 140 21.45 -6.99 3.38
CA ILE A 140 21.81 -6.12 4.48
C ILE A 140 23.29 -6.41 4.79
N THR A 141 24.16 -5.43 4.56
CA THR A 141 25.62 -5.57 4.76
C THR A 141 26.09 -4.93 6.05
N LYS A 142 27.30 -5.27 6.51
CA LYS A 142 27.96 -4.57 7.62
C LYS A 142 28.01 -3.04 7.47
N ASP A 143 28.24 -2.54 6.26
CA ASP A 143 28.31 -1.09 6.02
C ASP A 143 26.94 -0.43 6.14
N LEU A 144 25.88 -1.12 5.67
CA LEU A 144 24.50 -0.65 5.84
C LEU A 144 24.13 -0.59 7.33
N PHE A 145 24.47 -1.64 8.10
CA PHE A 145 24.27 -1.66 9.55
C PHE A 145 24.99 -0.54 10.28
N LYS A 146 26.24 -0.26 9.91
CA LYS A 146 26.99 0.85 10.50
C LYS A 146 26.30 2.17 10.24
N ALA A 147 25.78 2.36 9.03
CA ALA A 147 25.08 3.56 8.63
C ALA A 147 23.73 3.71 9.34
N LEU A 148 22.95 2.62 9.51
CA LEU A 148 21.69 2.61 10.28
C LEU A 148 21.86 3.24 11.67
N GLY A 149 22.98 2.93 12.35
CA GLY A 149 23.28 3.50 13.67
C GLY A 149 23.47 5.03 13.71
N ASN A 150 23.60 5.69 12.55
CA ASN A 150 23.71 7.14 12.44
C ASN A 150 22.38 7.81 12.03
N LEU A 151 21.34 7.03 11.73
CA LEU A 151 20.05 7.53 11.24
C LEU A 151 19.08 7.77 12.40
N SER A 152 19.35 8.78 13.23
CA SER A 152 18.54 9.07 14.42
C SER A 152 17.09 9.47 14.13
N ASN A 153 16.80 9.92 12.91
CA ASN A 153 15.47 10.37 12.49
C ASN A 153 14.68 9.31 11.71
N LEU A 154 15.25 8.12 11.52
CA LEU A 154 14.60 7.01 10.82
C LEU A 154 13.44 6.49 11.66
N ASN A 155 12.24 6.53 11.08
CA ASN A 155 11.02 6.05 11.73
C ASN A 155 10.25 5.03 10.88
N THR A 156 10.59 4.87 9.61
CA THR A 156 10.01 3.88 8.70
C THR A 156 11.12 3.02 8.10
N LEU A 157 10.99 1.69 8.23
CA LEU A 157 11.90 0.72 7.64
C LEU A 157 11.11 -0.37 6.93
N HIS A 158 11.38 -0.55 5.63
CA HIS A 158 10.84 -1.65 4.83
C HIS A 158 11.96 -2.61 4.44
N LEU A 159 11.78 -3.89 4.73
CA LEU A 159 12.65 -5.00 4.35
C LEU A 159 11.80 -5.98 3.54
N MET A 160 12.11 -6.12 2.25
CA MET A 160 11.39 -6.99 1.33
C MET A 160 12.40 -7.89 0.62
N GLN A 161 12.24 -9.21 0.73
CA GLN A 161 13.17 -10.19 0.12
C GLN A 161 14.64 -9.89 0.44
N CYS A 162 14.93 -9.51 1.69
CA CYS A 162 16.29 -9.18 2.11
C CYS A 162 16.96 -10.39 2.76
N GLU A 163 18.28 -10.43 2.65
CA GLU A 163 19.14 -11.42 3.29
C GLU A 163 20.17 -10.72 4.17
N LEU A 164 20.66 -11.42 5.20
CA LEU A 164 21.79 -10.93 6.00
C LEU A 164 23.09 -11.38 5.34
N ALA A 165 23.93 -10.44 4.93
CA ALA A 165 25.25 -10.76 4.40
C ALA A 165 26.11 -11.51 5.45
N GLU A 166 26.95 -12.43 4.98
CA GLU A 166 27.84 -13.24 5.82
C GLU A 166 28.80 -12.42 6.70
N ASP A 167 29.11 -11.19 6.29
CA ASP A 167 30.07 -10.32 6.97
C ASP A 167 29.52 -9.61 8.23
N ILE A 168 28.26 -9.90 8.58
CA ILE A 168 27.60 -9.34 9.75
C ILE A 168 27.91 -10.16 11.00
N ALA A 169 28.55 -9.49 11.96
CA ALA A 169 28.72 -10.01 13.31
C ALA A 169 27.61 -9.51 14.25
N LYS A 170 27.19 -10.36 15.20
CA LYS A 170 26.14 -10.07 16.20
C LYS A 170 26.27 -8.73 16.92
N LYS A 171 27.49 -8.23 17.11
CA LYS A 171 27.75 -6.93 17.75
C LYS A 171 27.09 -5.73 17.05
N TYR A 172 26.74 -5.84 15.77
CA TYR A 172 26.10 -4.75 15.04
C TYR A 172 24.59 -4.62 15.32
N PHE A 173 23.93 -5.70 15.74
CA PHE A 173 22.48 -5.71 16.00
C PHE A 173 22.07 -4.80 17.15
N ARG A 174 22.94 -4.59 18.15
CA ARG A 174 22.74 -3.64 19.26
C ARG A 174 22.46 -2.20 18.83
N LYS A 175 22.74 -1.83 17.58
CA LYS A 175 22.41 -0.49 17.06
C LYS A 175 20.94 -0.36 16.69
N LEU A 176 20.25 -1.47 16.40
CA LEU A 176 18.83 -1.49 16.04
C LEU A 176 17.94 -1.06 17.21
N SER A 177 18.34 -1.36 18.44
CA SER A 177 17.58 -0.97 19.64
C SER A 177 17.55 0.55 19.85
N ASN A 178 18.46 1.30 19.23
CA ASN A 178 18.46 2.76 19.27
C ASN A 178 17.48 3.36 18.26
N LEU A 179 17.08 2.62 17.23
CA LEU A 179 16.11 3.11 16.24
C LEU A 179 14.73 3.22 16.89
N GLN A 180 14.05 4.33 16.60
CA GLN A 180 12.71 4.63 17.09
C GLN A 180 11.70 4.47 15.95
N LEU A 181 11.61 3.24 15.43
CA LEU A 181 10.75 2.91 14.30
C LEU A 181 9.28 2.97 14.72
N LYS A 182 8.48 3.69 13.95
CA LYS A 182 7.01 3.70 14.03
C LYS A 182 6.40 2.69 13.06
N THR A 183 6.99 2.58 11.88
CA THR A 183 6.53 1.68 10.81
C THR A 183 7.63 0.69 10.46
N LEU A 184 7.28 -0.59 10.49
CA LEU A 184 8.16 -1.69 10.12
C LEU A 184 7.44 -2.63 9.16
N ARG A 185 8.05 -2.91 8.02
CA ARG A 185 7.56 -3.91 7.06
C ARG A 185 8.64 -4.96 6.85
N ILE A 186 8.32 -6.23 7.08
CA ILE A 186 9.23 -7.37 6.92
C ILE A 186 8.54 -8.43 6.07
N ILE A 187 8.84 -8.45 4.79
CA ILE A 187 8.22 -9.34 3.82
C ILE A 187 9.29 -10.23 3.18
N HIS A 188 9.06 -11.54 3.16
CA HIS A 188 9.95 -12.56 2.60
C HIS A 188 11.40 -12.46 3.11
N CYS A 189 11.58 -12.14 4.40
CA CYS A 189 12.89 -12.10 5.06
C CYS A 189 12.96 -13.20 6.13
N GLY A 190 14.10 -13.87 6.24
CA GLY A 190 14.29 -14.97 7.21
C GLY A 190 13.45 -16.20 6.90
N ILE A 191 13.40 -16.58 5.62
CA ILE A 191 12.75 -17.82 5.18
C ILE A 191 13.64 -19.02 5.49
N ASP A 192 14.97 -18.83 5.53
CA ASP A 192 15.93 -19.91 5.79
C ASP A 192 16.19 -20.09 7.30
N ASP A 193 16.07 -21.33 7.77
CA ASP A 193 16.22 -21.72 9.18
C ASP A 193 17.67 -21.59 9.72
N GLU A 194 18.68 -21.51 8.85
CA GLU A 194 20.10 -21.44 9.23
C GLU A 194 20.62 -20.00 9.46
N SER A 195 19.73 -19.01 9.48
CA SER A 195 20.08 -17.60 9.40
C SER A 195 20.17 -16.88 10.75
N GLN A 196 20.89 -15.75 10.79
CA GLN A 196 21.01 -14.89 11.99
C GLN A 196 19.74 -14.02 12.24
N TRP A 197 18.64 -14.28 11.54
CA TRP A 197 17.42 -13.46 11.60
C TRP A 197 16.75 -13.41 12.98
N PRO A 198 16.60 -14.51 13.75
CA PRO A 198 16.04 -14.45 15.10
C PRO A 198 16.84 -13.53 16.04
N GLU A 199 18.17 -13.56 15.95
CA GLU A 199 19.07 -12.67 16.71
C GLU A 199 18.97 -11.21 16.25
N PHE A 200 18.80 -10.98 14.95
CA PHE A 200 18.54 -9.64 14.41
C PHE A 200 17.23 -9.08 14.96
N PHE A 201 16.15 -9.88 14.92
CA PHE A 201 14.82 -9.48 15.35
C PHE A 201 14.73 -9.19 16.85
N SER A 202 15.46 -9.93 17.69
CA SER A 202 15.47 -9.71 19.15
C SER A 202 16.04 -8.35 19.57
N HIS A 203 16.79 -7.68 18.68
CA HIS A 203 17.35 -6.34 18.92
C HIS A 203 16.47 -5.19 18.39
N VAL A 204 15.35 -5.50 17.73
CA VAL A 204 14.41 -4.48 17.26
C VAL A 204 13.66 -3.88 18.45
N ASN A 205 13.63 -2.56 18.55
CA ASN A 205 12.87 -1.88 19.60
C ASN A 205 11.36 -1.93 19.30
N LEU A 206 10.66 -2.90 19.91
CA LEU A 206 9.22 -3.10 19.72
C LEU A 206 8.35 -2.02 20.39
N LYS A 207 8.90 -1.22 21.32
CA LYS A 207 8.13 -0.26 22.12
C LYS A 207 7.65 0.97 21.35
N THR A 208 8.18 1.20 20.16
CA THR A 208 7.87 2.38 19.34
C THR A 208 7.02 2.06 18.12
N ILE A 209 6.93 0.78 17.75
CA ILE A 209 6.30 0.35 16.50
C ILE A 209 4.79 0.43 16.67
N THR A 210 4.16 1.31 15.91
CA THR A 210 2.70 1.45 15.85
C THR A 210 2.13 0.69 14.66
N ASP A 211 2.93 0.48 13.62
CA ASP A 211 2.48 -0.04 12.33
C ASP A 211 3.42 -1.14 11.86
N LEU A 212 2.89 -2.37 11.83
CA LEU A 212 3.66 -3.55 11.47
C LEU A 212 2.98 -4.31 10.35
N GLU A 213 3.77 -4.66 9.34
CA GLU A 213 3.41 -5.64 8.32
C GLU A 213 4.49 -6.72 8.23
N THR A 214 4.09 -7.99 8.37
CA THR A 214 5.04 -9.10 8.29
C THR A 214 4.44 -10.38 7.72
N ASN A 215 5.24 -11.15 7.00
CA ASN A 215 4.98 -12.56 6.73
C ASN A 215 6.09 -13.48 7.29
N SER A 216 7.04 -12.91 8.05
CA SER A 216 8.12 -13.65 8.71
C SER A 216 7.65 -14.21 10.04
N TRP A 217 7.60 -15.54 10.14
CA TRP A 217 7.12 -16.21 11.36
C TRP A 217 8.15 -16.19 12.49
N GLN A 218 9.44 -16.19 12.15
CA GLN A 218 10.53 -15.97 13.10
C GLN A 218 10.38 -14.61 13.81
N PHE A 219 9.93 -13.57 13.09
CA PHE A 219 9.61 -12.28 13.72
C PHE A 219 8.36 -12.36 14.60
N CYS A 220 7.32 -13.09 14.17
CA CYS A 220 6.13 -13.32 14.98
C CYS A 220 6.44 -14.04 16.31
N GLU A 221 7.39 -14.97 16.33
CA GLU A 221 7.86 -15.61 17.56
C GLU A 221 8.45 -14.60 18.54
N VAL A 222 9.31 -13.69 18.06
CA VAL A 222 9.87 -12.59 18.87
C VAL A 222 8.77 -11.67 19.41
N LEU A 223 7.72 -11.38 18.63
CA LEU A 223 6.58 -10.60 19.09
C LEU A 223 5.78 -11.33 20.17
N ALA A 224 5.63 -12.65 20.08
CA ALA A 224 4.92 -13.45 21.08
C ALA A 224 5.70 -13.59 22.39
N GLU A 225 7.04 -13.51 22.34
CA GLU A 225 7.92 -13.52 23.51
C GLU A 225 8.01 -12.15 24.22
N ALA A 226 7.41 -11.10 23.66
CA ALA A 226 7.40 -9.78 24.27
C ALA A 226 6.75 -9.81 25.66
N THR A 227 7.49 -9.36 26.68
CA THR A 227 7.02 -9.34 28.07
C THR A 227 6.15 -8.13 28.41
N GLU A 228 6.28 -7.05 27.63
CA GLU A 228 5.50 -5.83 27.78
C GLU A 228 4.43 -5.74 26.68
N PRO A 229 3.28 -5.10 26.95
CA PRO A 229 2.26 -4.88 25.93
C PRO A 229 2.79 -4.07 24.74
N LEU A 230 2.48 -4.53 23.54
CA LEU A 230 2.86 -3.88 22.30
C LEU A 230 1.96 -2.65 22.04
N VAL A 231 2.56 -1.57 21.55
CA VAL A 231 1.86 -0.30 21.22
C VAL A 231 1.31 -0.28 19.79
N LEU A 232 1.20 -1.46 19.16
CA LEU A 232 0.74 -1.62 17.78
C LEU A 232 -0.70 -1.11 17.63
N GLU A 233 -0.90 -0.20 16.68
CA GLU A 233 -2.20 0.29 16.24
C GLU A 233 -2.66 -0.42 14.96
N ARG A 234 -1.72 -0.79 14.08
CA ARG A 234 -1.98 -1.51 12.83
C ARG A 234 -1.07 -2.74 12.74
N LEU A 235 -1.67 -3.90 12.51
CA LEU A 235 -0.98 -5.17 12.33
C LEU A 235 -1.48 -5.87 11.07
N THR A 236 -0.58 -6.14 10.15
CA THR A 236 -0.82 -6.94 8.95
C THR A 236 0.05 -8.19 9.00
N ILE A 237 -0.57 -9.36 8.95
CA ILE A 237 0.12 -10.66 8.90
C ILE A 237 -0.23 -11.36 7.58
N GLY A 238 0.77 -11.68 6.76
CA GLY A 238 0.54 -12.31 5.44
C GLY A 238 -0.23 -13.62 5.53
N PHE A 239 0.26 -14.55 6.36
CA PHE A 239 -0.39 -15.81 6.70
C PHE A 239 0.01 -16.22 8.12
N ALA A 240 -0.77 -17.08 8.76
CA ALA A 240 -0.50 -17.57 10.12
C ALA A 240 -0.14 -19.06 10.11
N ALA A 241 1.14 -19.38 10.29
CA ALA A 241 1.60 -20.76 10.43
C ALA A 241 1.17 -21.42 11.75
N ASN A 242 1.02 -20.62 12.82
CA ASN A 242 0.68 -21.12 14.15
C ASN A 242 -0.32 -20.19 14.88
N LEU A 243 -1.53 -20.69 15.11
CA LEU A 243 -2.61 -19.93 15.76
C LEU A 243 -2.34 -19.60 17.23
N THR A 244 -1.51 -20.38 17.92
CA THR A 244 -1.16 -20.12 19.32
C THR A 244 -0.31 -18.87 19.43
N ILE A 245 0.73 -18.75 18.60
CA ILE A 245 1.57 -17.55 18.53
C ILE A 245 0.73 -16.34 18.09
N LEU A 246 -0.15 -16.50 17.09
CA LEU A 246 -1.07 -15.43 16.69
C LEU A 246 -1.95 -14.97 17.86
N SER A 247 -2.52 -15.90 18.63
CA SER A 247 -3.33 -15.59 19.81
C SER A 247 -2.53 -14.82 20.86
N THR A 248 -1.28 -15.24 21.12
CA THR A 248 -0.38 -14.55 22.05
C THR A 248 -0.10 -13.12 21.60
N ILE A 249 0.26 -12.91 20.32
CA ILE A 249 0.51 -11.58 19.76
C ILE A 249 -0.73 -10.69 19.90
N LEU A 250 -1.89 -11.18 19.48
CA LEU A 250 -3.14 -10.41 19.55
C LEU A 250 -3.53 -10.08 21.00
N SER A 251 -3.27 -10.98 21.94
CA SER A 251 -3.49 -10.75 23.37
C SER A 251 -2.54 -9.68 23.94
N SER A 252 -1.34 -9.57 23.38
CA SER A 252 -0.33 -8.57 23.76
C SER A 252 -0.50 -7.20 23.09
N CYS A 253 -1.53 -6.99 22.24
CA CYS A 253 -1.75 -5.74 21.49
C CYS A 253 -3.03 -4.98 21.94
N PRO A 254 -3.06 -4.34 23.12
CA PRO A 254 -4.27 -3.67 23.61
C PRO A 254 -4.65 -2.42 22.80
N ALA A 255 -3.69 -1.75 22.15
CA ALA A 255 -3.91 -0.53 21.36
C ALA A 255 -4.36 -0.78 19.91
N LEU A 256 -4.51 -2.05 19.51
CA LEU A 256 -4.73 -2.42 18.12
C LEU A 256 -6.09 -1.91 17.62
N LYS A 257 -6.05 -1.09 16.56
CA LYS A 257 -7.23 -0.52 15.89
C LYS A 257 -7.56 -1.27 14.60
N ARG A 258 -6.53 -1.77 13.91
CA ARG A 258 -6.64 -2.44 12.62
C ARG A 258 -5.86 -3.73 12.60
N PHE A 259 -6.53 -4.83 12.27
CA PHE A 259 -5.90 -6.13 12.04
C PHE A 259 -6.22 -6.59 10.62
N LYS A 260 -5.18 -6.95 9.87
CA LYS A 260 -5.28 -7.53 8.53
C LYS A 260 -4.55 -8.88 8.50
N MET A 261 -5.20 -9.89 7.93
CA MET A 261 -4.60 -11.18 7.65
C MET A 261 -4.95 -11.63 6.23
N GLY A 262 -3.92 -12.04 5.48
CA GLY A 262 -4.11 -12.59 4.14
C GLY A 262 -4.81 -13.97 4.15
N PRO A 263 -5.07 -14.52 2.96
CA PRO A 263 -5.61 -15.87 2.81
C PRO A 263 -4.71 -16.88 3.53
N ASN A 264 -5.32 -17.88 4.20
CA ASN A 264 -4.56 -18.89 4.92
C ASN A 264 -5.15 -20.28 4.76
N GLU A 265 -4.82 -20.92 3.65
CA GLU A 265 -5.27 -22.27 3.30
C GLU A 265 -4.84 -23.34 4.32
N MET A 266 -3.81 -23.04 5.11
CA MET A 266 -3.19 -23.99 6.04
C MET A 266 -3.94 -24.15 7.38
N LEU A 267 -4.95 -23.32 7.66
CA LEU A 267 -5.63 -23.34 8.96
C LEU A 267 -6.60 -24.52 9.15
N GLY A 268 -7.12 -25.09 8.06
CA GLY A 268 -8.10 -26.18 8.13
C GLY A 268 -9.24 -25.88 9.12
N LYS A 269 -9.54 -26.82 10.03
CA LYS A 269 -10.58 -26.64 11.07
C LYS A 269 -10.07 -26.04 12.39
N ARG A 270 -8.84 -25.54 12.46
CA ARG A 270 -8.26 -25.08 13.72
C ARG A 270 -8.90 -23.75 14.14
N GLN A 271 -9.27 -23.64 15.42
CA GLN A 271 -9.89 -22.43 15.97
C GLN A 271 -8.85 -21.60 16.71
N LEU A 272 -8.82 -20.30 16.39
CA LEU A 272 -8.07 -19.32 17.16
C LEU A 272 -8.80 -19.07 18.49
N ALA A 273 -8.12 -19.30 19.61
CA ALA A 273 -8.65 -19.01 20.94
C ALA A 273 -8.16 -17.63 21.38
N LEU A 274 -9.07 -16.68 21.63
CA LEU A 274 -8.71 -15.33 22.05
C LEU A 274 -9.60 -14.88 23.22
N ALA A 275 -9.00 -14.29 24.26
CA ALA A 275 -9.74 -13.81 25.42
C ALA A 275 -10.76 -12.73 25.03
N VAL A 276 -11.95 -12.77 25.63
CA VAL A 276 -13.07 -11.84 25.32
C VAL A 276 -12.67 -10.37 25.47
N ASN A 277 -11.76 -10.08 26.41
CA ASN A 277 -11.30 -8.71 26.69
C ASN A 277 -10.10 -8.27 25.83
N ALA A 278 -9.54 -9.15 25.00
CA ALA A 278 -8.44 -8.80 24.11
C ALA A 278 -8.94 -7.87 22.98
N LEU A 279 -8.06 -7.00 22.50
CA LEU A 279 -8.32 -6.06 21.39
C LEU A 279 -9.49 -5.09 21.66
N PRO A 280 -9.48 -4.32 22.76
CA PRO A 280 -10.61 -3.47 23.16
C PRO A 280 -10.89 -2.30 22.19
N HIS A 281 -9.90 -1.89 21.40
CA HIS A 281 -9.97 -0.76 20.46
C HIS A 281 -10.06 -1.18 19.00
N LEU A 282 -10.31 -2.47 18.70
CA LEU A 282 -10.36 -2.96 17.33
C LEU A 282 -11.57 -2.41 16.59
N GLU A 283 -11.32 -1.65 15.51
CA GLU A 283 -12.33 -1.00 14.69
C GLU A 283 -12.45 -1.61 13.30
N ARG A 284 -11.31 -2.06 12.74
CA ARG A 284 -11.23 -2.62 11.39
C ARG A 284 -10.58 -3.99 11.41
N LEU A 285 -11.22 -4.94 10.75
CA LEU A 285 -10.80 -6.32 10.70
C LEU A 285 -10.86 -6.85 9.28
N GLU A 286 -9.72 -7.26 8.74
CA GLU A 286 -9.59 -7.88 7.43
C GLU A 286 -9.00 -9.28 7.61
N ALA A 287 -9.79 -10.33 7.37
CA ALA A 287 -9.33 -11.70 7.58
C ALA A 287 -10.28 -12.73 6.91
N PRO A 288 -9.84 -13.99 6.74
CA PRO A 288 -10.72 -15.10 6.38
C PRO A 288 -11.82 -15.33 7.42
N LEU A 289 -12.96 -15.91 6.98
CA LEU A 289 -14.13 -16.15 7.83
C LEU A 289 -13.82 -16.95 9.11
N SER A 290 -12.90 -17.91 9.05
CA SER A 290 -12.48 -18.73 10.20
C SER A 290 -11.90 -17.89 11.34
N ILE A 291 -11.14 -16.86 10.99
CA ILE A 291 -10.47 -15.95 11.93
C ILE A 291 -11.44 -14.86 12.41
N LEU A 292 -12.32 -14.39 11.51
CA LEU A 292 -13.43 -13.52 11.90
C LEU A 292 -14.31 -14.18 12.98
N ASN A 293 -14.55 -15.50 12.90
CA ASN A 293 -15.32 -16.23 13.91
C ASN A 293 -14.70 -16.21 15.31
N ALA A 294 -13.38 -16.16 15.40
CA ALA A 294 -12.68 -16.04 16.68
C ALA A 294 -12.60 -14.59 17.20
N ILE A 295 -12.45 -13.61 16.30
CA ILE A 295 -12.14 -12.22 16.66
C ILE A 295 -13.39 -11.34 16.76
N LEU A 296 -14.44 -11.52 15.96
CA LEU A 296 -15.60 -10.62 15.99
C LEU A 296 -16.43 -10.64 17.29
N PRO A 297 -16.71 -11.81 17.93
CA PRO A 297 -17.67 -11.86 19.04
C PRO A 297 -17.31 -10.91 20.19
N GLY A 298 -18.23 -9.99 20.51
CA GLY A 298 -18.10 -9.05 21.64
C GLY A 298 -17.17 -7.85 21.40
N ARG A 299 -16.51 -7.74 20.24
CA ARG A 299 -15.59 -6.64 19.91
C ARG A 299 -16.28 -5.56 19.09
N ARG A 300 -15.84 -4.31 19.21
CA ARG A 300 -16.49 -3.10 18.64
C ARG A 300 -16.05 -2.77 17.21
N VAL A 301 -16.11 -3.76 16.33
CA VAL A 301 -15.68 -3.66 14.93
C VAL A 301 -16.78 -3.03 14.07
N SER A 302 -16.47 -2.01 13.27
CA SER A 302 -17.42 -1.38 12.34
C SER A 302 -17.09 -1.63 10.86
N THR A 303 -15.86 -2.06 10.58
CA THR A 303 -15.34 -2.30 9.23
C THR A 303 -14.83 -3.73 9.14
N VAL A 304 -15.43 -4.52 8.27
CA VAL A 304 -15.04 -5.92 8.04
C VAL A 304 -14.68 -6.12 6.58
N ASN A 305 -13.57 -6.81 6.32
CA ASN A 305 -13.16 -7.24 4.98
C ASN A 305 -12.85 -8.74 4.99
N ILE A 306 -13.54 -9.52 4.17
CA ILE A 306 -13.40 -10.97 4.10
C ILE A 306 -12.43 -11.29 2.96
N THR A 307 -11.23 -11.79 3.27
CA THR A 307 -10.14 -11.89 2.28
C THR A 307 -10.14 -13.16 1.41
N ALA A 308 -10.71 -14.27 1.87
CA ALA A 308 -10.79 -15.50 1.09
C ALA A 308 -11.87 -16.46 1.63
N SER A 309 -12.42 -17.29 0.74
CA SER A 309 -13.25 -18.45 1.09
C SER A 309 -12.36 -19.67 1.35
N GLU A 310 -12.07 -19.99 2.61
CA GLU A 310 -11.43 -21.25 2.99
C GLU A 310 -12.40 -22.43 2.74
N GLY A 311 -12.37 -23.01 1.54
CA GLY A 311 -13.22 -24.15 1.17
C GLY A 311 -14.71 -23.81 1.07
N PRO A 312 -15.63 -24.80 1.12
CA PRO A 312 -17.05 -24.52 1.06
C PRO A 312 -17.46 -23.70 2.28
N THR A 313 -17.85 -22.43 2.06
CA THR A 313 -18.41 -21.60 3.12
C THR A 313 -19.57 -22.35 3.78
N PRO A 314 -19.57 -22.50 5.13
CA PRO A 314 -20.71 -23.10 5.80
C PRO A 314 -21.95 -22.27 5.49
N GLU A 315 -23.11 -22.92 5.34
CA GLU A 315 -24.40 -22.33 4.93
C GLU A 315 -24.86 -21.11 5.77
N ASN A 316 -24.17 -20.79 6.88
CA ASN A 316 -24.44 -19.64 7.75
C ASN A 316 -23.18 -18.83 8.13
N GLY A 317 -22.14 -18.83 7.29
CA GLY A 317 -20.85 -18.20 7.59
C GLY A 317 -20.94 -16.71 7.94
N LEU A 318 -21.91 -15.97 7.39
CA LEU A 318 -22.10 -14.54 7.65
C LEU A 318 -22.82 -14.22 8.96
N GLN A 319 -23.44 -15.20 9.64
CA GLN A 319 -24.13 -14.98 10.92
C GLN A 319 -23.20 -14.37 11.98
N ILE A 320 -21.90 -14.66 11.88
CA ILE A 320 -20.87 -14.11 12.75
C ILE A 320 -20.84 -12.57 12.78
N LEU A 321 -21.20 -11.91 11.68
CA LEU A 321 -21.17 -10.46 11.56
C LEU A 321 -22.11 -9.79 12.58
N SER A 322 -23.23 -10.45 12.90
CA SER A 322 -24.19 -9.99 13.91
C SER A 322 -23.66 -10.04 15.36
N ARG A 323 -22.54 -10.75 15.60
CA ARG A 323 -21.95 -10.93 16.94
C ARG A 323 -20.97 -9.81 17.32
N SER A 324 -20.77 -8.83 16.44
CA SER A 324 -20.01 -7.63 16.79
C SER A 324 -20.77 -6.75 17.79
N ALA A 325 -20.05 -6.15 18.74
CA ALA A 325 -20.65 -5.23 19.70
C ALA A 325 -20.99 -3.85 19.10
N ARG A 326 -20.53 -3.56 17.88
CA ARG A 326 -20.84 -2.35 17.12
C ARG A 326 -21.47 -2.73 15.79
N PRO A 327 -22.48 -2.00 15.29
CA PRO A 327 -23.02 -2.26 13.96
C PRO A 327 -21.93 -2.09 12.89
N ILE A 328 -21.84 -3.08 11.99
CA ILE A 328 -20.96 -3.04 10.83
C ILE A 328 -21.54 -2.06 9.82
N THR A 329 -20.76 -1.03 9.47
CA THR A 329 -21.14 0.01 8.51
C THR A 329 -20.41 -0.11 7.18
N TYR A 330 -19.28 -0.82 7.16
CA TYR A 330 -18.51 -1.14 5.96
C TYR A 330 -18.25 -2.64 5.92
N LEU A 331 -18.61 -3.29 4.81
CA LEU A 331 -18.38 -4.71 4.57
C LEU A 331 -17.75 -4.89 3.19
N ALA A 332 -16.59 -5.53 3.14
CA ALA A 332 -15.98 -6.03 1.91
C ALA A 332 -16.02 -7.57 1.93
N LEU A 333 -16.42 -8.19 0.82
CA LEU A 333 -16.45 -9.65 0.70
C LEU A 333 -16.31 -10.12 -0.76
N PRO A 334 -15.85 -11.36 -0.98
CA PRO A 334 -15.77 -11.96 -2.32
C PRO A 334 -17.15 -12.15 -2.95
N SER A 335 -17.25 -11.96 -4.27
CA SER A 335 -18.50 -12.07 -5.04
C SER A 335 -19.17 -13.43 -4.85
N GLU A 336 -18.39 -14.51 -4.73
CA GLU A 336 -18.89 -15.87 -4.56
C GLU A 336 -19.57 -16.08 -3.20
N ILE A 337 -19.23 -15.26 -2.19
CA ILE A 337 -19.91 -15.26 -0.89
C ILE A 337 -21.20 -14.45 -0.97
N TYR A 338 -21.19 -13.34 -1.72
CA TYR A 338 -22.39 -12.52 -1.91
C TYR A 338 -23.48 -13.27 -2.68
N GLU A 339 -23.12 -13.85 -3.83
CA GLU A 339 -24.03 -14.47 -4.79
C GLU A 339 -24.82 -15.64 -4.19
N ARG A 340 -24.21 -16.38 -3.25
CA ARG A 340 -24.87 -17.53 -2.59
C ARG A 340 -26.10 -17.13 -1.77
N ASP A 341 -26.03 -16.00 -1.07
CA ASP A 341 -27.16 -15.50 -0.27
C ASP A 341 -27.00 -13.98 0.01
N PRO A 342 -27.45 -13.13 -0.92
CA PRO A 342 -27.42 -11.68 -0.73
C PRO A 342 -28.23 -11.22 0.48
N HIS A 343 -29.33 -11.93 0.81
CA HIS A 343 -30.23 -11.56 1.90
C HIS A 343 -29.58 -11.67 3.27
N ASN A 344 -28.64 -12.61 3.45
CA ASN A 344 -27.88 -12.76 4.68
C ASN A 344 -27.03 -11.53 5.01
N VAL A 345 -26.46 -10.85 4.00
CA VAL A 345 -25.69 -9.62 4.24
C VAL A 345 -26.55 -8.58 4.95
N TRP A 346 -27.76 -8.37 4.48
CA TRP A 346 -28.68 -7.37 5.03
C TRP A 346 -29.32 -7.81 6.34
N THR A 347 -29.51 -9.11 6.53
CA THR A 347 -30.01 -9.69 7.77
C THR A 347 -29.02 -9.50 8.91
N TYR A 348 -27.73 -9.72 8.67
CA TYR A 348 -26.69 -9.64 9.69
C TYR A 348 -26.03 -8.26 9.80
N CYS A 349 -26.10 -7.43 8.76
CA CYS A 349 -25.57 -6.07 8.74
C CYS A 349 -26.64 -5.03 8.35
N PRO A 350 -27.71 -4.84 9.13
CA PRO A 350 -28.81 -3.94 8.77
C PRO A 350 -28.42 -2.45 8.70
N HIS A 351 -27.28 -2.06 9.30
CA HIS A 351 -26.77 -0.69 9.31
C HIS A 351 -25.65 -0.46 8.29
N LEU A 352 -25.50 -1.36 7.32
CA LEU A 352 -24.48 -1.27 6.28
C LEU A 352 -24.67 0.00 5.43
N ARG A 353 -23.59 0.77 5.27
CA ARG A 353 -23.54 2.01 4.47
C ARG A 353 -22.66 1.87 3.24
N THR A 354 -21.60 1.06 3.34
CA THR A 354 -20.69 0.76 2.25
C THR A 354 -20.56 -0.75 2.07
N LEU A 355 -20.84 -1.22 0.87
CA LEU A 355 -20.66 -2.61 0.47
C LEU A 355 -19.59 -2.66 -0.63
N LYS A 356 -18.55 -3.44 -0.41
CA LYS A 356 -17.53 -3.73 -1.41
C LYS A 356 -17.61 -5.20 -1.81
N ILE A 357 -17.83 -5.48 -3.09
CA ILE A 357 -17.85 -6.83 -3.64
C ILE A 357 -16.58 -7.03 -4.46
N GLN A 358 -15.81 -8.06 -4.10
CA GLN A 358 -14.51 -8.35 -4.69
C GLN A 358 -14.63 -9.54 -5.63
N PHE A 359 -14.38 -9.35 -6.91
CA PHE A 359 -14.33 -10.43 -7.88
C PHE A 359 -12.90 -10.97 -7.91
N ASN A 360 -12.72 -12.24 -7.57
CA ASN A 360 -11.41 -12.86 -7.61
C ASN A 360 -11.16 -13.48 -8.97
N THR A 361 -10.28 -12.89 -9.78
CA THR A 361 -9.96 -13.43 -11.11
C THR A 361 -9.10 -14.70 -11.05
N GLU A 362 -8.41 -14.97 -9.94
CA GLU A 362 -7.48 -16.12 -9.82
C GLU A 362 -8.19 -17.48 -9.71
N ASN A 363 -9.46 -17.51 -9.28
CA ASN A 363 -10.21 -18.76 -9.01
C ASN A 363 -11.41 -18.97 -9.92
N CYS A 364 -11.72 -17.99 -10.76
CA CYS A 364 -12.73 -18.16 -11.77
C CYS A 364 -12.00 -18.46 -13.10
N ASP A 365 -12.58 -19.25 -14.01
CA ASP A 365 -12.12 -19.43 -15.40
C ASP A 365 -12.11 -18.10 -16.21
N TYR A 366 -12.11 -16.96 -15.52
CA TYR A 366 -12.25 -15.60 -16.03
C TYR A 366 -10.93 -14.92 -16.38
N ASP A 367 -9.78 -15.56 -16.15
CA ASP A 367 -8.53 -15.14 -16.80
C ASP A 367 -8.69 -15.08 -18.35
N ASN A 368 -9.71 -15.74 -18.90
CA ASN A 368 -10.13 -15.62 -20.31
C ASN A 368 -11.49 -14.92 -20.56
N LEU A 369 -12.25 -14.52 -19.52
CA LEU A 369 -13.68 -14.09 -19.66
C LEU A 369 -13.99 -12.68 -19.15
N ILE A 370 -13.04 -11.83 -18.78
CA ILE A 370 -13.33 -10.39 -18.66
C ILE A 370 -12.41 -9.67 -19.63
N GLN A 371 -12.77 -9.77 -20.91
CA GLN A 371 -12.05 -9.09 -21.97
C GLN A 371 -12.78 -7.82 -22.41
N ASP A 372 -14.11 -7.78 -22.28
CA ASP A 372 -14.95 -6.69 -22.77
C ASP A 372 -16.07 -6.28 -21.78
N ASP A 373 -16.73 -5.16 -22.07
CA ASP A 373 -17.84 -4.56 -21.30
C ASP A 373 -18.99 -5.53 -20.95
N GLU A 374 -19.32 -6.44 -21.86
CA GLU A 374 -20.43 -7.37 -21.72
C GLU A 374 -20.21 -8.37 -20.58
N ASP A 375 -18.94 -8.75 -20.34
CA ASP A 375 -18.57 -9.68 -19.29
C ASP A 375 -18.75 -9.06 -17.90
N ILE A 376 -18.34 -7.80 -17.74
CA ILE A 376 -18.54 -7.03 -16.50
C ILE A 376 -20.03 -6.83 -16.25
N GLU A 377 -20.79 -6.48 -17.28
CA GLU A 377 -22.24 -6.33 -17.22
C GLU A 377 -22.94 -7.62 -16.76
N SER A 378 -22.54 -8.77 -17.33
CA SER A 378 -23.05 -10.08 -16.90
C SER A 378 -22.68 -10.37 -15.46
N ALA A 379 -21.41 -10.17 -15.07
CA ALA A 379 -20.95 -10.42 -13.71
C ALA A 379 -21.69 -9.56 -12.67
N LEU A 380 -21.92 -8.28 -12.96
CA LEU A 380 -22.72 -7.39 -12.10
C LEU A 380 -24.17 -7.86 -12.01
N SER A 381 -24.77 -8.23 -13.14
CA SER A 381 -26.16 -8.70 -13.19
C SER A 381 -26.34 -10.02 -12.44
N ASP A 382 -25.37 -10.93 -12.55
CA ASP A 382 -25.39 -12.24 -11.91
C ASP A 382 -25.25 -12.12 -10.39
N VAL A 383 -24.26 -11.36 -9.92
CA VAL A 383 -24.03 -11.14 -8.49
C VAL A 383 -25.21 -10.42 -7.83
N LEU A 384 -25.88 -9.51 -8.54
CA LEU A 384 -27.00 -8.75 -7.98
C LEU A 384 -28.37 -9.39 -8.17
N ARG A 385 -28.50 -10.45 -8.98
CA ARG A 385 -29.78 -11.05 -9.42
C ARG A 385 -30.80 -11.21 -8.30
N ASP A 386 -30.37 -11.77 -7.17
CA ASP A 386 -31.20 -12.07 -6.00
C ASP A 386 -31.01 -11.08 -4.83
N SER A 387 -30.47 -9.89 -5.10
CA SER A 387 -30.31 -8.85 -4.08
C SER A 387 -31.66 -8.27 -3.65
N PRO A 388 -31.88 -8.06 -2.35
CA PRO A 388 -33.05 -7.32 -1.90
C PRO A 388 -32.90 -5.81 -2.17
N VAL A 389 -34.03 -5.13 -2.35
CA VAL A 389 -34.04 -3.67 -2.51
C VAL A 389 -33.67 -2.99 -1.19
N CYS A 390 -32.53 -2.30 -1.16
CA CYS A 390 -31.99 -1.68 0.06
C CYS A 390 -31.76 -0.18 -0.10
N ARG A 391 -32.36 0.62 0.79
CA ARG A 391 -32.27 2.10 0.77
C ARG A 391 -31.22 2.68 1.72
N SER A 392 -30.70 1.89 2.65
CA SER A 392 -29.73 2.35 3.64
C SER A 392 -28.30 2.39 3.09
N LEU A 393 -28.04 1.67 1.99
CA LEU A 393 -26.73 1.64 1.34
C LEU A 393 -26.46 2.98 0.64
N THR A 394 -25.35 3.62 1.01
CA THR A 394 -24.94 4.92 0.45
C THR A 394 -23.81 4.79 -0.56
N SER A 395 -23.01 3.73 -0.47
CA SER A 395 -21.82 3.53 -1.30
C SER A 395 -21.68 2.05 -1.67
N ILE A 396 -21.47 1.75 -2.95
CA ILE A 396 -21.18 0.39 -3.41
C ILE A 396 -19.92 0.40 -4.28
N ILE A 397 -19.06 -0.58 -4.05
CA ILE A 397 -17.78 -0.74 -4.74
C ILE A 397 -17.72 -2.15 -5.32
N PHE A 398 -17.61 -2.27 -6.62
CA PHE A 398 -17.24 -3.51 -7.29
C PHE A 398 -15.74 -3.45 -7.57
N ASP A 399 -15.00 -4.49 -7.17
CA ASP A 399 -13.55 -4.54 -7.27
C ASP A 399 -13.15 -5.77 -8.06
N PHE A 400 -12.80 -5.57 -9.33
CA PHE A 400 -12.51 -6.65 -10.27
C PHE A 400 -11.06 -7.18 -10.21
N ASN A 401 -10.22 -6.66 -9.31
CA ASN A 401 -8.82 -7.09 -9.09
C ASN A 401 -7.91 -7.12 -10.35
N GLN A 402 -8.39 -6.67 -11.51
CA GLN A 402 -7.60 -6.61 -12.74
C GLN A 402 -6.76 -5.35 -12.82
N SER A 403 -5.53 -5.53 -13.28
CA SER A 403 -4.62 -4.45 -13.65
C SER A 403 -5.17 -3.68 -14.86
N TRP A 404 -5.63 -2.45 -14.62
CA TRP A 404 -5.64 -1.34 -15.59
C TRP A 404 -6.33 -1.60 -16.95
N ASN A 405 -7.57 -2.11 -16.94
CA ASN A 405 -8.49 -1.83 -18.06
C ASN A 405 -9.29 -0.57 -17.70
N ILE A 406 -8.68 0.62 -17.86
CA ILE A 406 -9.27 1.97 -17.64
C ILE A 406 -10.51 2.25 -18.52
N LEU A 407 -10.80 1.34 -19.42
CA LEU A 407 -11.78 1.51 -20.46
C LEU A 407 -13.13 1.20 -19.84
N PHE A 408 -14.10 2.10 -20.00
CA PHE A 408 -15.46 1.81 -19.57
C PHE A 408 -16.25 2.96 -18.94
N ILE A 409 -15.70 4.15 -18.70
CA ILE A 409 -16.42 5.17 -17.90
C ILE A 409 -17.83 5.48 -18.46
N ARG A 410 -18.01 5.43 -19.78
CA ARG A 410 -19.33 5.52 -20.41
C ARG A 410 -20.29 4.41 -19.99
N CYS A 411 -19.84 3.17 -19.89
CA CYS A 411 -20.63 2.02 -19.48
C CYS A 411 -20.91 2.00 -17.98
N HIS A 412 -20.04 2.60 -17.15
CA HIS A 412 -20.23 2.65 -15.70
C HIS A 412 -21.56 3.32 -15.31
N LEU A 413 -21.89 4.44 -15.96
CA LEU A 413 -23.17 5.10 -15.69
C LEU A 413 -24.34 4.22 -16.11
N ARG A 414 -24.25 3.53 -17.25
CA ARG A 414 -25.28 2.58 -17.68
C ARG A 414 -25.46 1.46 -16.66
N TRP A 415 -24.38 0.81 -16.23
CA TRP A 415 -24.44 -0.25 -15.21
C TRP A 415 -25.02 0.27 -13.90
N LEU A 416 -24.63 1.48 -13.48
CA LEU A 416 -25.20 2.12 -12.29
C LEU A 416 -26.72 2.28 -12.41
N LEU A 417 -27.19 2.89 -13.50
CA LEU A 417 -28.60 3.22 -13.69
C LEU A 417 -29.47 1.98 -13.92
N ASP A 418 -29.00 1.05 -14.75
CA ASP A 418 -29.81 -0.06 -15.26
C ASP A 418 -29.70 -1.32 -14.41
N ILE A 419 -28.55 -1.54 -13.76
CA ILE A 419 -28.26 -2.78 -13.02
C ILE A 419 -28.24 -2.53 -11.51
N VAL A 420 -27.58 -1.48 -11.04
CA VAL A 420 -27.28 -1.30 -9.61
C VAL A 420 -28.40 -0.54 -8.86
N LEU A 421 -28.84 0.61 -9.38
CA LEU A 421 -29.87 1.45 -8.74
C LEU A 421 -31.23 0.76 -8.53
N PRO A 422 -31.70 -0.17 -9.38
CA PRO A 422 -32.93 -0.91 -9.11
C PRO A 422 -32.91 -1.65 -7.75
N TYR A 423 -31.74 -2.14 -7.34
CA TYR A 423 -31.54 -2.80 -6.05
C TYR A 423 -31.17 -1.80 -4.94
N PHE A 424 -30.42 -0.74 -5.26
CA PHE A 424 -29.90 0.20 -4.27
C PHE A 424 -30.25 1.65 -4.58
N PRO A 425 -31.53 2.06 -4.49
CA PRO A 425 -31.96 3.40 -4.88
C PRO A 425 -31.50 4.52 -3.94
N GLY A 426 -30.89 4.18 -2.80
CA GLY A 426 -30.34 5.13 -1.82
C GLY A 426 -28.87 5.53 -2.07
N LEU A 427 -28.24 5.00 -3.12
CA LEU A 427 -26.83 5.22 -3.40
C LEU A 427 -26.52 6.69 -3.69
N THR A 428 -25.43 7.17 -3.09
CA THR A 428 -24.82 8.46 -3.39
C THR A 428 -23.42 8.32 -3.99
N GLU A 429 -22.86 7.12 -3.91
CA GLU A 429 -21.51 6.80 -4.40
C GLU A 429 -21.50 5.43 -5.07
N PHE A 430 -20.80 5.32 -6.19
CA PHE A 430 -20.64 4.10 -6.96
C PHE A 430 -19.22 4.00 -7.52
N GLN A 431 -18.62 2.81 -7.46
CA GLN A 431 -17.27 2.56 -7.95
C GLN A 431 -17.19 1.15 -8.52
N VAL A 432 -16.56 0.98 -9.68
CA VAL A 432 -16.32 -0.31 -10.36
C VAL A 432 -14.83 -0.59 -10.54
N GLU A 433 -14.02 0.46 -10.48
CA GLU A 433 -12.58 0.39 -10.65
C GLU A 433 -11.87 1.30 -9.66
N PRO A 434 -10.59 1.07 -9.35
CA PRO A 434 -9.86 1.87 -8.37
C PRO A 434 -9.72 3.35 -8.77
N ALA A 435 -9.67 3.63 -10.07
CA ALA A 435 -9.31 4.94 -10.60
C ALA A 435 -10.47 5.95 -10.65
N PHE A 436 -11.71 5.50 -10.80
CA PHE A 436 -12.87 6.38 -10.99
C PHE A 436 -13.99 6.05 -10.01
N LYS A 437 -14.57 7.11 -9.45
CA LYS A 437 -15.73 7.05 -8.57
C LYS A 437 -16.83 7.94 -9.13
N TRP A 438 -18.06 7.48 -9.05
CA TRP A 438 -19.25 8.26 -9.37
C TRP A 438 -19.89 8.79 -8.09
N THR A 439 -20.21 10.08 -8.06
CA THR A 439 -20.88 10.75 -6.94
C THR A 439 -22.18 11.39 -7.41
N TYR A 440 -23.24 11.24 -6.63
CA TYR A 440 -24.53 11.87 -6.93
C TYR A 440 -24.54 13.31 -6.42
N SER A 441 -24.67 14.27 -7.33
CA SER A 441 -24.81 15.69 -6.98
C SER A 441 -26.27 16.00 -6.67
N GLN A 442 -26.59 16.23 -5.39
CA GLN A 442 -27.94 16.67 -4.99
C GLN A 442 -28.35 18.02 -5.59
N LEU A 443 -27.38 18.89 -5.89
CA LEU A 443 -27.63 20.22 -6.45
C LEU A 443 -28.04 20.16 -7.92
N GLU A 444 -27.45 19.24 -8.67
CA GLU A 444 -27.66 19.12 -10.12
C GLU A 444 -28.57 17.93 -10.47
N ALA A 445 -28.92 17.11 -9.48
CA ALA A 445 -29.69 15.88 -9.61
C ALA A 445 -29.08 14.85 -10.58
N GLU A 446 -27.75 14.89 -10.75
CA GLU A 446 -27.00 14.09 -11.73
C GLU A 446 -25.81 13.37 -11.08
N TRP A 447 -25.44 12.24 -11.68
CA TRP A 447 -24.24 11.48 -11.32
C TRP A 447 -23.03 12.05 -12.05
N LYS A 448 -21.94 12.28 -11.31
CA LYS A 448 -20.71 12.84 -11.86
C LYS A 448 -19.52 11.91 -11.64
N PRO A 449 -18.67 11.71 -12.65
CA PRO A 449 -17.43 10.99 -12.47
C PRO A 449 -16.38 11.87 -11.77
N GLU A 450 -15.60 11.24 -10.91
CA GLU A 450 -14.48 11.81 -10.17
C GLU A 450 -13.27 10.86 -10.28
N VAL A 451 -12.07 11.41 -10.49
CA VAL A 451 -10.82 10.64 -10.47
C VAL A 451 -10.34 10.51 -9.01
N VAL A 452 -9.99 9.29 -8.61
CA VAL A 452 -9.34 9.02 -7.32
C VAL A 452 -7.86 9.40 -7.41
N TRP A 453 -7.60 10.71 -7.35
CA TRP A 453 -6.27 11.29 -7.62
C TRP A 453 -5.14 10.76 -6.74
N GLN A 454 -5.43 10.44 -5.47
CA GLN A 454 -4.41 10.06 -4.50
C GLN A 454 -3.69 8.74 -4.84
N GLU A 455 -4.37 7.85 -5.55
CA GLU A 455 -3.87 6.49 -5.82
C GLU A 455 -3.59 6.25 -7.31
N HIS A 456 -4.41 6.81 -8.21
CA HIS A 456 -4.37 6.45 -9.64
C HIS A 456 -4.33 7.63 -10.61
N GLY A 457 -4.34 8.87 -10.11
CA GLY A 457 -4.52 10.06 -10.95
C GLY A 457 -3.50 10.23 -12.08
N GLU A 458 -2.24 9.87 -11.84
CA GLU A 458 -1.20 9.96 -12.86
C GLU A 458 -1.35 8.97 -13.99
N SER A 459 -1.55 7.71 -13.64
CA SER A 459 -1.69 6.66 -14.64
C SER A 459 -2.94 6.87 -15.48
N VAL A 460 -4.01 7.42 -14.88
CA VAL A 460 -5.19 7.89 -15.64
C VAL A 460 -4.79 8.98 -16.63
N LEU A 461 -4.01 9.99 -16.22
CA LEU A 461 -3.55 11.05 -17.13
C LEU A 461 -2.64 10.54 -18.25
N GLN A 462 -1.66 9.69 -17.93
CA GLN A 462 -0.77 9.07 -18.91
C GLN A 462 -1.57 8.24 -19.92
N TRP A 463 -2.55 7.48 -19.43
CA TRP A 463 -3.43 6.70 -20.28
C TRP A 463 -4.28 7.60 -21.19
N VAL A 464 -4.94 8.62 -20.63
CA VAL A 464 -5.73 9.59 -21.43
C VAL A 464 -4.87 10.31 -22.48
N GLN A 465 -3.58 10.51 -22.22
CA GLN A 465 -2.62 11.05 -23.20
C GLN A 465 -2.24 10.06 -24.31
N LEU A 466 -2.09 8.77 -23.98
CA LEU A 466 -1.74 7.72 -24.94
C LEU A 466 -2.90 7.40 -25.90
N PHE A 467 -4.14 7.46 -25.41
CA PHE A 467 -5.34 7.02 -26.13
C PHE A 467 -6.24 8.18 -26.60
N GLN A 468 -5.66 9.35 -26.91
CA GLN A 468 -6.42 10.55 -27.30
C GLN A 468 -7.39 10.31 -28.48
N GLU A 469 -7.01 9.47 -29.43
CA GLU A 469 -7.83 9.16 -30.61
C GLU A 469 -9.06 8.28 -30.28
N GLU A 470 -9.03 7.55 -29.16
CA GLU A 470 -10.09 6.66 -28.71
C GLU A 470 -11.02 7.30 -27.67
N LEU A 471 -10.65 8.47 -27.11
CA LEU A 471 -11.41 9.17 -26.07
C LEU A 471 -12.86 9.45 -26.48
N ASP A 472 -13.16 9.71 -27.76
CA ASP A 472 -14.53 9.96 -28.20
C ASP A 472 -15.49 8.79 -27.97
N ASN A 473 -14.98 7.56 -27.94
CA ASN A 473 -15.80 6.37 -27.69
C ASN A 473 -15.97 6.06 -26.21
N LEU A 474 -15.02 6.53 -25.39
CA LEU A 474 -14.83 6.11 -24.01
C LEU A 474 -15.26 7.18 -23.00
N ASP A 475 -15.16 8.45 -23.38
CA ASP A 475 -15.41 9.58 -22.51
C ASP A 475 -16.91 9.77 -22.24
N HIS A 476 -17.23 10.11 -20.99
CA HIS A 476 -18.57 10.51 -20.58
C HIS A 476 -18.65 12.04 -20.54
N ASP A 477 -19.44 12.61 -21.45
CA ASP A 477 -19.69 14.06 -21.55
C ASP A 477 -18.42 14.92 -21.60
N GLY A 478 -17.35 14.42 -22.21
CA GLY A 478 -16.09 15.16 -22.35
C GLY A 478 -15.28 15.29 -21.06
N PHE A 479 -15.54 14.45 -20.04
CA PHE A 479 -14.84 14.45 -18.77
C PHE A 479 -13.34 14.18 -18.92
N LEU A 480 -12.95 13.10 -19.59
CA LEU A 480 -11.55 12.75 -19.86
C LEU A 480 -10.88 13.83 -20.73
N LYS A 481 -11.59 14.38 -21.71
CA LYS A 481 -11.10 15.50 -22.51
C LYS A 481 -10.85 16.76 -21.66
N ARG A 482 -11.75 17.08 -20.73
CA ARG A 482 -11.55 18.19 -19.78
C ARG A 482 -10.37 17.93 -18.84
N LEU A 483 -10.17 16.69 -18.41
CA LEU A 483 -9.01 16.29 -17.60
C LEU A 483 -7.70 16.51 -18.38
N LEU A 484 -7.66 16.11 -19.66
CA LEU A 484 -6.52 16.35 -20.54
C LEU A 484 -6.23 17.85 -20.67
N VAL A 485 -7.25 18.67 -20.98
CA VAL A 485 -7.10 20.13 -21.11
C VAL A 485 -6.66 20.79 -19.79
N ALA A 486 -7.19 20.33 -18.66
CA ALA A 486 -6.82 20.84 -17.33
C ALA A 486 -5.41 20.39 -16.88
N SER A 487 -4.93 19.26 -17.39
CA SER A 487 -3.58 18.74 -17.14
C SER A 487 -2.49 19.45 -17.96
N GLY A 488 -2.88 20.17 -19.02
CA GLY A 488 -1.99 20.91 -19.90
C GLY A 488 -1.46 20.03 -21.04
N GLY A 489 -1.69 20.48 -22.27
CA GLY A 489 -0.92 20.01 -23.44
C GLY A 489 0.52 20.50 -23.41
#